data_AF-A0A955Y008-F1
#
_entry.id   AF-A0A955Y008-F1
#
_cell.length_a   1.000
_cell.length_b   1.000
_cell.length_c   1.000
_cell.angle_alpha   90.00
_cell.angle_beta   90.00
_cell.angle_gamma   90.00
#
_symmetry.space_group_name_H-M   'P 1'
#
loop_
_entity.id
_entity.type
_entity.pdbx_description
1 polymer ?
#
loop_
_entity_poly.entity_id
_entity_poly.type
_entity_poly.pdbx_seq_one_letter_code
_entity_poly.pdbx_strand_id
1 'polypeptide(L)'
;MVELIAPTLLTVGEPFTFAFRADTRVAGRLRLTSGTEALVFTLEAQGREPATADTHRIRGKEGSFVIRDWGEHPSGTELVLRFEGRKLWLKVA
;
A
#
# COMPACT_ATOMS: atom_id res chain seq x y z
N MET A 1 4.11 -16.61 8.37
CA MET A 1 4.08 -16.11 6.97
C MET A 1 3.21 -14.85 6.90
N VAL A 2 3.48 -13.96 5.93
CA VAL A 2 2.64 -12.79 5.63
C VAL A 2 2.31 -12.83 4.14
N GLU A 3 1.03 -12.79 3.84
CA GLU A 3 0.45 -12.69 2.50
C GLU A 3 -0.05 -11.26 2.27
N LEU A 4 0.26 -10.71 1.10
CA LEU A 4 -0.15 -9.37 0.68
C LEU A 4 -1.03 -9.48 -0.55
N ILE A 5 -2.10 -8.68 -0.61
CA ILE A 5 -3.05 -8.66 -1.72
C ILE A 5 -3.24 -7.20 -2.13
N ALA A 6 -3.00 -6.90 -3.40
CA ALA A 6 -3.30 -5.63 -4.04
C ALA A 6 -3.50 -5.86 -5.55
N PRO A 7 -4.17 -4.96 -6.29
CA PRO A 7 -4.23 -5.02 -7.74
C PRO A 7 -2.83 -4.96 -8.35
N THR A 8 -2.59 -5.71 -9.43
CA THR A 8 -1.32 -5.66 -10.16
C THR A 8 -1.25 -4.48 -11.13
N LEU A 9 -2.40 -3.92 -11.52
CA LEU A 9 -2.54 -2.78 -12.41
C LEU A 9 -3.35 -1.68 -11.72
N LEU A 10 -2.85 -0.44 -11.76
CA LEU A 10 -3.44 0.73 -11.12
C LEU A 10 -3.84 1.76 -12.17
N THR A 11 -5.02 2.34 -12.04
CA THR A 11 -5.43 3.50 -12.85
C THR A 11 -4.96 4.78 -12.19
N VAL A 12 -4.32 5.69 -12.94
CA VAL A 12 -3.88 6.99 -12.41
C VAL A 12 -5.06 7.74 -11.79
N GLY A 13 -4.86 8.25 -10.58
CA GLY A 13 -5.86 9.04 -9.86
C GLY A 13 -6.95 8.20 -9.18
N GLU A 14 -7.01 6.88 -9.40
CA GLU A 14 -7.99 6.02 -8.74
C GLU A 14 -7.44 5.43 -7.43
N PRO A 15 -8.29 5.29 -6.41
CA PRO A 15 -7.95 4.59 -5.20
C PRO A 15 -7.85 3.08 -5.46
N PHE A 16 -7.02 2.38 -4.69
CA PHE A 16 -6.93 0.92 -4.76
C PHE A 16 -6.89 0.27 -3.37
N THR A 17 -7.26 -1.00 -3.29
CA THR A 17 -7.30 -1.74 -2.03
C THR A 17 -5.99 -2.50 -1.80
N PHE A 18 -5.44 -2.36 -0.59
CA PHE A 18 -4.38 -3.20 -0.05
C PHE A 18 -4.94 -4.03 1.11
N ALA A 19 -4.71 -5.34 1.09
CA ALA A 19 -5.02 -6.22 2.20
C ALA A 19 -3.83 -7.10 2.57
N PHE A 20 -3.80 -7.57 3.81
CA PHE A 20 -2.81 -8.54 4.27
C PHE A 20 -3.41 -9.58 5.20
N ARG A 21 -2.75 -10.75 5.25
CA ARG A 21 -3.00 -11.81 6.22
C ARG A 21 -1.68 -12.35 6.74
N ALA A 22 -1.58 -12.63 8.04
CA ALA A 22 -0.38 -13.11 8.69
C ALA A 22 -0.69 -14.21 9.71
N ASP A 23 0.17 -15.24 9.76
CA ASP A 23 0.00 -16.36 10.72
C ASP A 23 0.13 -15.88 12.17
N THR A 24 1.04 -14.94 12.40
CA THR A 24 1.31 -14.29 13.68
C THR A 24 0.99 -12.81 13.61
N ARG A 25 0.75 -12.18 14.76
CA ARG A 25 0.46 -10.75 14.82
C ARG A 25 1.69 -9.97 14.37
N VAL A 26 1.52 -9.12 13.36
CA VAL A 26 2.57 -8.24 12.84
C VAL A 26 2.42 -6.82 13.37
N ALA A 27 3.53 -6.07 13.34
CA ALA A 27 3.56 -4.65 13.70
C ALA A 27 4.48 -3.88 12.75
N GLY A 28 4.03 -3.76 11.50
CA GLY A 28 4.83 -3.31 10.39
C GLY A 28 4.64 -1.88 9.95
N ARG A 29 5.48 -1.51 8.97
CA ARG A 29 5.42 -0.24 8.24
C ARG A 29 5.03 -0.52 6.80
N LEU A 30 3.88 0.01 6.39
CA LEU A 30 3.43 0.02 5.00
C LEU A 30 4.05 1.23 4.30
N ARG A 31 4.65 0.99 3.14
CA ARG A 31 5.26 2.03 2.28
C ARG A 31 4.93 1.77 0.82
N LEU A 32 4.85 2.85 0.05
CA LEU A 32 4.74 2.81 -1.40
C LEU A 32 5.95 3.56 -1.98
N THR A 33 6.62 2.97 -2.97
CA THR A 33 7.81 3.59 -3.60
C THR A 33 7.71 3.56 -5.11
N SER A 34 8.16 4.62 -5.78
CA SER A 34 8.48 4.63 -7.22
C SER A 34 9.99 4.58 -7.37
N GLY A 35 10.54 3.48 -7.89
CA GLY A 35 11.98 3.22 -7.86
C GLY A 35 12.55 3.25 -6.43
N THR A 36 13.39 4.26 -6.13
CA THR A 36 13.98 4.50 -4.81
C THR A 36 13.24 5.54 -3.96
N GLU A 37 12.28 6.26 -4.54
CA GLU A 37 11.59 7.36 -3.89
C GLU A 37 10.38 6.87 -3.10
N ALA A 38 10.22 7.35 -1.87
CA ALA A 38 9.04 7.09 -1.06
C ALA A 38 7.91 8.04 -1.47
N LEU A 39 6.73 7.49 -1.72
CA LEU A 39 5.55 8.26 -2.07
C LEU A 39 4.76 8.59 -0.82
N VAL A 40 4.25 9.82 -0.74
CA VAL A 40 3.20 10.20 0.21
C VAL A 40 1.88 9.68 -0.33
N PHE A 41 1.09 9.04 0.52
CA PHE A 41 -0.24 8.54 0.17
C PHE A 41 -1.18 8.58 1.36
N THR A 42 -2.47 8.64 1.06
CA THR A 42 -3.54 8.55 2.05
C THR A 42 -3.91 7.09 2.26
N LEU A 43 -3.90 6.64 3.51
CA LEU A 43 -4.36 5.32 3.93
C LEU A 43 -5.66 5.47 4.70
N GLU A 44 -6.71 4.81 4.21
CA GLU A 44 -8.02 4.75 4.85
C GLU A 44 -8.26 3.33 5.35
N ALA A 45 -8.60 3.20 6.63
CA ALA A 45 -8.99 1.95 7.27
C ALA A 45 -10.44 2.06 7.76
N GLN A 46 -11.19 0.96 7.70
CA GLN A 46 -12.58 0.96 8.15
C GLN A 46 -12.69 1.42 9.63
N GLY A 47 -13.54 2.41 9.87
CA GLY A 47 -13.79 2.95 11.22
C GLY A 47 -12.63 3.77 11.79
N ARG A 48 -11.69 4.23 10.96
CA ARG A 48 -10.62 5.17 11.34
C ARG A 48 -10.61 6.36 10.41
N GLU A 49 -10.15 7.49 10.94
CA GLU A 49 -9.88 8.66 10.12
C GLU A 49 -8.75 8.36 9.11
N PRO A 50 -8.90 8.75 7.84
CA PRO A 50 -7.83 8.64 6.86
C PRO A 50 -6.58 9.40 7.32
N ALA A 51 -5.40 8.85 7.02
CA ALA A 51 -4.14 9.49 7.34
C ALA A 51 -3.27 9.60 6.08
N THR A 52 -2.60 10.73 5.90
CA THR A 52 -1.68 10.96 4.78
C THR A 52 -0.24 10.98 5.30
N ALA A 53 0.60 10.10 4.76
CA ALA A 53 2.01 9.98 5.13
C ALA A 53 2.78 9.18 4.07
N ASP A 54 4.11 9.21 4.14
CA ASP A 54 5.00 8.35 3.34
C ASP A 54 5.16 6.94 3.92
N THR A 55 4.72 6.74 5.17
CA THR A 55 4.83 5.49 5.92
C THR A 55 3.67 5.36 6.90
N HIS A 56 2.97 4.22 6.85
CA HIS A 56 1.85 3.92 7.77
C HIS A 56 2.17 2.75 8.70
N ARG A 57 1.90 2.90 9.99
CA ARG A 57 2.12 1.81 10.97
C ARG A 57 0.87 0.95 11.08
N ILE A 58 0.96 -0.30 10.66
CA ILE A 58 -0.15 -1.26 10.67
C ILE A 58 0.16 -2.38 11.67
N ARG A 59 -0.83 -2.74 12.49
CA ARG A 59 -0.70 -3.83 13.47
C ARG A 59 -1.92 -4.73 13.40
N GLY A 60 -1.71 -6.04 13.38
CA GLY A 60 -2.81 -7.00 13.31
C GLY A 60 -2.36 -8.36 12.81
N LYS A 61 -3.30 -9.31 12.72
CA LYS A 61 -3.11 -10.55 11.95
C LYS A 61 -3.66 -10.42 10.53
N GLU A 62 -4.59 -9.51 10.32
CA GLU A 62 -5.19 -9.21 9.03
C GLU A 62 -5.61 -7.73 8.99
N GLY A 63 -5.83 -7.22 7.79
CA GLY A 63 -6.37 -5.88 7.59
C GLY A 63 -6.62 -5.59 6.12
N SER A 64 -7.57 -4.70 5.85
CA SER A 64 -7.91 -4.19 4.52
C SER A 64 -7.97 -2.67 4.57
N PHE A 65 -7.33 -2.03 3.60
CA PHE A 65 -7.11 -0.59 3.55
C PHE A 65 -7.31 -0.08 2.14
N VAL A 66 -7.84 1.12 2.02
CA VAL A 66 -7.89 1.84 0.74
C VAL A 66 -6.72 2.82 0.70
N ILE A 67 -5.93 2.74 -0.36
CA ILE A 67 -4.83 3.66 -0.66
C ILE A 67 -5.31 4.66 -1.70
N ARG A 68 -5.12 5.95 -1.42
CA ARG A 68 -5.50 7.08 -2.28
C ARG A 68 -4.39 8.12 -2.32
N ASP A 69 -4.55 9.14 -3.16
CA ASP A 69 -3.67 10.31 -3.23
C ASP A 69 -2.18 9.96 -3.36
N TRP A 70 -1.87 8.87 -4.07
CA TRP A 70 -0.51 8.33 -4.22
C TRP A 70 0.32 9.03 -5.31
N GLY A 71 -0.15 10.19 -5.77
CA GLY A 71 0.45 11.03 -6.80
C GLY A 71 0.06 10.64 -8.23
N GLU A 72 0.43 11.51 -9.16
CA GLU A 72 0.32 11.25 -10.60
C GLU A 72 1.63 10.64 -11.09
N HIS A 73 1.53 9.53 -11.81
CA HIS A 73 2.68 8.83 -12.38
C HIS A 73 2.39 8.52 -13.84
N PRO A 74 3.39 8.61 -14.74
CA PRO A 74 3.22 8.20 -16.13
C PRO A 74 2.74 6.74 -16.24
N SER A 75 1.91 6.46 -17.25
CA SER A 75 1.58 5.09 -17.63
C SER A 75 2.86 4.26 -17.85
N GLY A 76 2.86 3.04 -17.35
CA GLY A 76 4.01 2.15 -17.37
C GLY A 76 4.94 2.26 -16.16
N THR A 77 4.75 3.25 -15.28
CA THR A 77 5.52 3.35 -14.03
C THR A 77 5.31 2.12 -13.14
N GLU A 78 6.40 1.60 -12.57
CA GLU A 78 6.37 0.52 -11.59
C GLU A 78 6.45 1.06 -10.18
N LEU A 79 5.40 0.78 -9.39
CA LEU A 79 5.33 1.09 -7.98
C LEU A 79 5.58 -0.18 -7.16
N VAL A 80 6.18 -0.01 -5.99
CA VAL A 80 6.45 -1.11 -5.06
C VAL A 80 5.78 -0.84 -3.73
N LEU A 81 4.79 -1.65 -3.39
CA LEU A 81 4.18 -1.67 -2.07
C LEU A 81 4.95 -2.61 -1.15
N ARG A 82 5.35 -2.12 0.02
CA ARG A 82 6.23 -2.84 0.95
C ARG A 82 5.56 -2.97 2.31
N PHE A 83 5.51 -4.17 2.86
CA PHE A 83 5.01 -4.45 4.20
C PHE A 83 5.67 -5.70 4.78
N GLU A 84 6.19 -5.64 6.01
CA GLU A 84 6.81 -6.78 6.70
C GLU A 84 7.87 -7.54 5.86
N GLY A 85 8.74 -6.79 5.17
CA GLY A 85 9.80 -7.36 4.31
C GLY A 85 9.30 -7.95 2.99
N ARG A 86 7.99 -8.00 2.77
CA ARG A 86 7.36 -8.42 1.51
C ARG A 86 7.23 -7.21 0.57
N LYS A 87 7.24 -7.50 -0.74
CA LYS A 87 7.08 -6.51 -1.80
C LYS A 87 5.97 -6.97 -2.75
N LEU A 88 5.09 -6.06 -3.15
CA LEU A 88 4.20 -6.22 -4.29
C LEU A 88 4.59 -5.19 -5.34
N TRP A 89 4.72 -5.63 -6.58
CA TRP A 89 4.98 -4.78 -7.73
C TRP A 89 3.64 -4.46 -8.38
N LEU A 90 3.38 -3.17 -8.56
CA LEU A 90 2.14 -2.63 -9.12
C LEU A 90 2.53 -1.81 -10.34
N LYS A 91 1.79 -1.96 -11.44
CA LYS A 91 2.03 -1.20 -12.67
C LYS A 91 0.96 -0.13 -12.82
N VAL A 92 1.36 1.08 -13.20
CA VAL A 92 0.41 2.15 -13.56
C VAL A 92 -0.03 1.95 -15.01
N ALA A 93 -1.35 1.91 -15.24
CA ALA A 93 -1.99 1.80 -16.55
C ALA A 93 -1.94 3.12 -17.32
#